data_AF-Q572A4-F1
#
_entry.id   AF-Q572A4-F1
#
_cell.length_a   1.000
_cell.length_b   1.000
_cell.length_c   1.000
_cell.angle_alpha   90.00
_cell.angle_beta   90.00
_cell.angle_gamma   90.00
#
_symmetry.space_group_name_H-M   'P 1'
#
loop_
_entity.id
_entity.type
_entity.pdbx_description
1 polymer ?
#
loop_
_entity_poly.entity_id
_entity_poly.type
_entity_poly.pdbx_seq_one_letter_code
_entity_poly.pdbx_strand_id
1 'polypeptide(L)' 'NASNPDVAKGGPLFSEILKNWKEESDKKIIQSQIVSFYFKLFENLKDNQVIQRSMDIIKQD' A
#
# COMPACT_ATOMS: atom_id res chain seq x y z
N ASN A 1 0.37 2.41 14.89
CA ASN A 1 1.81 2.70 15.07
C ASN A 1 2.60 2.88 13.77
N ALA A 2 1.96 3.10 12.61
CA ALA A 2 2.67 3.33 11.34
C ALA A 2 3.31 4.74 11.24
N SER A 3 3.05 5.60 12.22
CA SER A 3 3.61 6.96 12.32
C SER A 3 4.83 7.04 13.24
N ASN A 4 5.28 5.93 13.81
CA ASN A 4 6.44 5.93 14.70
C ASN A 4 7.74 6.11 13.90
N PRO A 5 8.78 6.75 14.48
CA PRO A 5 10.03 7.03 13.77
C PRO A 5 10.78 5.78 13.28
N ASP A 6 10.57 4.61 13.90
CA ASP A 6 11.20 3.36 13.51
C ASP A 6 10.74 2.84 12.13
N VAL A 7 9.56 3.26 11.66
CA VAL A 7 9.03 2.92 10.34
C VAL A 7 9.95 3.41 9.21
N ALA A 8 10.67 4.53 9.41
CA ALA A 8 11.57 5.08 8.41
C ALA A 8 12.95 4.39 8.35
N LYS A 9 13.32 3.56 9.35
CA LYS A 9 14.67 2.99 9.45
C LYS A 9 15.02 2.00 8.34
N GLY A 10 14.02 1.36 7.73
CA GLY A 10 14.20 0.39 6.65
C GLY A 10 14.24 1.01 5.25
N GLY A 11 14.13 2.33 5.13
CA GLY A 11 13.96 3.02 3.85
C GLY A 11 12.52 2.95 3.31
N PRO A 12 12.24 3.65 2.20
CA PRO A 12 10.91 3.70 1.61
C PRO A 12 10.58 2.40 0.87
N LEU A 13 9.35 1.89 1.07
CA LEU A 13 8.90 0.68 0.37
C LEU A 13 8.50 0.96 -1.09
N PHE A 14 7.60 1.92 -1.31
CA PHE A 14 7.06 2.22 -2.65
C PHE A 14 7.30 3.65 -3.12
N SER A 15 7.61 4.59 -2.22
CA SER A 15 7.67 6.01 -2.59
C SER A 15 8.85 6.36 -3.50
N GLU A 16 10.00 5.70 -3.36
CA GLU A 16 11.12 5.84 -4.32
C GLU A 16 10.81 5.16 -5.66
N ILE A 17 10.20 3.98 -5.61
CA ILE A 17 9.77 3.26 -6.81
C ILE A 17 8.84 4.16 -7.64
N LEU A 18 7.77 4.67 -7.03
CA LEU A 18 6.79 5.53 -7.70
C LEU A 18 7.37 6.85 -8.25
N LYS A 19 8.45 7.37 -7.68
CA LYS A 19 9.16 8.56 -8.20
C LYS A 19 9.96 8.27 -9.48
N ASN A 20 10.44 7.03 -9.61
CA ASN A 20 11.34 6.63 -10.70
C ASN A 20 10.59 6.29 -11.99
N TRP A 21 9.31 5.90 -11.92
CA TRP A 21 8.49 5.57 -13.08
C TRP A 21 7.77 6.80 -13.64
N LYS A 22 8.25 7.30 -14.79
CA LYS A 22 7.73 8.50 -15.46
C LYS A 22 6.73 8.19 -16.57
N GLU A 23 6.84 7.03 -17.21
CA GLU A 23 5.94 6.63 -18.29
C GLU A 23 4.65 6.02 -17.74
N GLU A 24 3.51 6.42 -18.31
CA GLU A 24 2.19 6.03 -17.83
C GLU A 24 1.91 4.52 -17.96
N SER A 25 2.46 3.88 -19.01
CA SER A 25 2.38 2.42 -19.20
C SER A 25 3.06 1.68 -18.06
N ASP A 26 4.29 2.06 -17.74
CA ASP A 26 5.10 1.40 -16.73
C ASP A 26 4.58 1.68 -15.32
N LYS A 27 4.07 2.90 -15.12
CA LYS A 27 3.41 3.31 -13.88
C LYS A 27 2.21 2.41 -13.57
N LYS A 28 1.38 2.08 -14.56
CA LYS A 28 0.24 1.16 -14.36
C LYS A 28 0.69 -0.26 -14.00
N ILE A 29 1.78 -0.74 -14.60
CA ILE A 29 2.32 -2.07 -14.28
C ILE A 29 2.77 -2.12 -12.82
N ILE A 30 3.55 -1.14 -12.35
CA ILE A 30 4.03 -1.12 -10.97
C ILE A 30 2.90 -0.84 -9.98
N GLN A 31 1.96 0.04 -10.32
CA GLN A 31 0.77 0.29 -9.49
C GLN A 31 -0.09 -0.96 -9.32
N SER A 32 -0.25 -1.77 -10.37
CA SER A 32 -0.96 -3.05 -10.27
C SER A 32 -0.33 -4.00 -9.24
N GLN A 33 1.00 -4.05 -9.16
CA GLN A 33 1.72 -4.82 -8.14
C GLN A 33 1.51 -4.25 -6.74
N ILE A 34 1.56 -2.93 -6.58
CA ILE A 34 1.34 -2.26 -5.28
C ILE A 34 -0.09 -2.49 -4.78
N VAL A 35 -1.10 -2.33 -5.64
CA VAL A 35 -2.51 -2.58 -5.30
C VAL A 35 -2.72 -4.04 -4.91
N SER A 36 -2.17 -4.99 -5.68
CA SER A 36 -2.24 -6.42 -5.37
C SER A 36 -1.60 -6.76 -4.02
N PHE A 37 -0.50 -6.09 -3.66
CA PHE A 37 0.14 -6.24 -2.36
C PHE A 37 -0.77 -5.77 -1.22
N TYR A 38 -1.38 -4.58 -1.33
CA TYR A 38 -2.30 -4.06 -0.32
C TYR A 38 -3.56 -4.91 -0.18
N PHE A 39 -4.09 -5.48 -1.27
CA PHE A 39 -5.22 -6.41 -1.19
C PHE A 39 -4.88 -7.65 -0.38
N LYS A 40 -3.71 -8.28 -0.63
CA LYS A 40 -3.23 -9.41 0.18
C LYS A 40 -3.00 -9.03 1.65
N LEU A 41 -2.46 -7.83 1.90
CA LEU A 41 -2.28 -7.33 3.27
C LEU A 41 -3.63 -7.17 3.99
N PHE A 42 -4.63 -6.60 3.33
CA PHE A 42 -5.96 -6.42 3.89
C PHE A 42 -6.70 -7.74 4.10
N GLU A 43 -6.51 -8.73 3.23
CA GLU A 43 -7.05 -10.09 3.42
C GLU A 43 -6.53 -10.73 4.71
N ASN A 44 -5.25 -10.54 5.03
CA ASN A 44 -4.64 -11.05 6.28
C ASN A 44 -5.14 -10.31 7.53
N LEU A 45 -5.76 -9.15 7.37
CA LEU A 45 -6.25 -8.31 8.47
C LEU A 45 -7.79 -8.24 8.54
N LYS A 46 -8.50 -8.97 7.67
CA LYS A 46 -9.95 -8.86 7.47
C LYS A 46 -10.80 -9.04 8.74
N ASP A 47 -10.31 -9.83 9.69
CA ASP A 47 -11.01 -10.14 10.94
C ASP A 47 -10.74 -9.10 12.04
N ASN A 48 -9.90 -8.10 11.78
CA ASN A 48 -9.65 -6.99 12.69
C ASN A 48 -10.79 -5.96 12.63
N GLN A 49 -11.76 -6.13 13.53
CA GLN A 49 -12.96 -5.30 13.63
C GLN A 49 -12.66 -3.79 13.77
N VAL A 50 -11.53 -3.42 14.37
CA VAL A 50 -11.18 -2.01 14.63
C VAL A 50 -10.89 -1.27 13.32
N ILE A 51 -10.30 -1.95 12.33
CA ILE A 51 -9.86 -1.34 11.07
C ILE A 51 -10.63 -1.82 9.84
N GLN A 52 -11.55 -2.78 9.99
CA GLN A 52 -12.31 -3.39 8.90
C GLN A 52 -12.98 -2.33 8.01
N ARG A 53 -13.77 -1.43 8.62
CA ARG A 53 -14.46 -0.36 7.89
C ARG A 53 -13.50 0.57 7.13
N SER A 54 -12.37 0.91 7.74
CA SER A 54 -11.37 1.76 7.09
C SER A 54 -10.73 1.06 5.89
N MET A 55 -10.45 -0.24 5.98
CA MET A 55 -9.93 -1.01 4.86
C MET A 55 -10.95 -1.13 3.73
N ASP A 56 -12.23 -1.32 4.05
CA ASP A 56 -13.29 -1.42 3.03
C ASP A 56 -13.45 -0.10 2.25
N ILE A 57 -13.38 1.04 2.94
CA ILE A 57 -13.39 2.37 2.30
C ILE A 57 -12.19 2.52 1.36
N ILE A 58 -10.99 2.16 1.80
CA ILE A 58 -9.77 2.28 0.98
C ILE A 58 -9.79 1.34 -0.24
N LYS A 59 -10.42 0.16 -0.13
CA LYS A 59 -10.56 -0.77 -1.27
C LYS A 59 -11.56 -0.28 -2.32
N GLN A 60 -12.52 0.53 -1.92
CA GLN A 60 -13.59 1.02 -2.79
C GLN A 60 -13.20 2.30 -3.54
N ASP A 61 -12.35 3.14 -2.95
CA ASP A 61 -11.79 4.36 -3.55
C ASP A 61 -10.82 4.04 -4.71
#